data_AF-A0A1X6YIV5-F1
#
_entry.id   AF-A0A1X6YIV5-F1
#
_cell.length_a   1.000
_cell.length_b   1.000
_cell.length_c   1.000
_cell.angle_alpha   90.00
_cell.angle_beta   90.00
_cell.angle_gamma   90.00
#
_symmetry.space_group_name_H-M   'P 1'
#
loop_
_entity.id
_entity.type
_entity.pdbx_description
1 polymer ?
#
loop_
_entity_poly.entity_id
_entity_poly.type
_entity_poly.pdbx_seq_one_letter_code
_entity_poly.pdbx_strand_id
1 'polypeptide(L)'
;MRPSLPLAAAFLLVATTVQAQSLTDSVEGASTGFGVSSFGLYGSAAYEVMPKLRLRGVLTGLPDFEFEGDKDDFGTEITADGSFGGIAALADYHPYGGGFRVSGGLFFSSSDLDGSGRGFEADDGMTYDDARVDASVRFENEVAPMLALGYTSGGAHGWGFESEIGLIGIGGVEVALDGTSGDPSVDAEFEADLQEMEDDANETGSDLVVYPWLSLGVSYRF
;
A
#
# COMPACT_ATOMS: atom_id res chain seq x y z
N MET A 1 -27.20 39.24 29.51
CA MET A 1 -26.42 37.98 29.58
C MET A 1 -25.56 37.89 28.32
N ARG A 2 -24.38 37.29 28.47
CA ARG A 2 -23.16 37.42 27.67
C ARG A 2 -23.31 37.09 26.16
N PRO A 3 -22.57 37.76 25.25
CA PRO A 3 -22.36 37.32 23.88
C PRO A 3 -21.05 36.52 23.75
N SER A 4 -21.02 35.49 22.91
CA SER A 4 -19.78 34.80 22.46
C SER A 4 -20.10 33.97 21.21
N LEU A 5 -19.78 34.46 20.01
CA LEU A 5 -18.52 34.37 19.24
C LEU A 5 -18.43 33.11 18.35
N PRO A 6 -17.99 33.25 17.08
CA PRO A 6 -17.95 32.21 16.06
C PRO A 6 -16.65 31.39 16.16
N LEU A 7 -16.64 30.15 15.67
CA LEU A 7 -15.40 29.38 15.55
C LEU A 7 -15.28 28.76 14.16
N ALA A 8 -14.49 29.45 13.32
CA ALA A 8 -13.82 28.85 12.18
C ALA A 8 -12.90 27.74 12.70
N ALA A 9 -13.08 26.51 12.22
CA ALA A 9 -12.17 25.41 12.49
C ALA A 9 -10.91 25.62 11.63
N ALA A 10 -9.89 26.21 12.26
CA ALA A 10 -8.54 26.23 11.72
C ALA A 10 -7.98 24.80 11.73
N PHE A 11 -7.61 24.30 10.56
CA PHE A 11 -6.73 23.13 10.40
C PHE A 11 -5.39 23.46 11.06
N LEU A 12 -5.22 23.08 12.32
CA LEU A 12 -3.92 23.10 13.00
C LEU A 12 -3.15 21.86 12.55
N LEU A 13 -2.22 22.09 11.62
CA LEU A 13 -1.11 21.19 11.35
C LEU A 13 -0.28 21.11 12.64
N VAL A 14 -0.48 20.06 13.46
CA VAL A 14 0.41 19.76 14.58
C VAL A 14 1.68 19.18 13.96
N ALA A 15 2.57 20.07 13.50
CA ALA A 15 3.97 19.75 13.34
C ALA A 15 4.51 19.44 14.73
N THR A 16 4.61 18.16 15.07
CA THR A 16 5.45 17.73 16.18
C THR A 16 6.88 18.16 15.84
N THR A 17 7.30 19.24 16.46
CA THR A 17 8.68 19.76 16.47
C THR A 17 9.57 18.81 17.28
N VAL A 18 9.70 17.56 16.82
CA VAL A 18 10.76 16.67 17.25
C VAL A 18 12.05 17.17 16.57
N GLN A 19 12.71 18.12 17.23
CA GLN A 19 14.14 18.43 17.07
C GLN A 19 14.67 18.47 15.62
N ALA A 20 14.09 19.33 14.78
CA ALA A 20 14.66 19.62 13.45
C ALA A 20 16.03 20.36 13.51
N GLN A 21 16.49 20.81 14.69
CA GLN A 21 17.71 21.61 14.82
C GLN A 21 19.01 20.81 15.07
N SER A 22 18.92 19.53 15.44
CA SER A 22 20.11 18.68 15.70
C SER A 22 20.39 17.63 14.62
N LEU A 23 19.57 17.55 13.57
CA LEU A 23 19.84 16.72 12.39
C LEU A 23 20.69 17.44 11.32
N THR A 24 20.99 18.72 11.55
CA THR A 24 21.85 19.57 10.70
C THR A 24 23.34 19.38 10.92
N ASP A 25 23.76 18.54 11.87
CA ASP A 25 25.14 18.02 11.87
C ASP A 25 25.23 17.03 10.70
N SER A 26 25.84 17.51 9.61
CA SER A 26 25.96 16.87 8.30
C SER A 26 26.37 15.41 8.40
N VAL A 27 25.39 14.51 8.35
CA VAL A 27 25.65 13.10 8.04
C VAL A 27 25.89 13.04 6.54
N GLU A 28 27.15 13.25 6.13
CA GLU A 28 27.57 13.13 4.73
C GLU A 28 27.03 11.82 4.15
N GLY A 29 26.32 11.91 3.02
CA GLY A 29 25.74 10.75 2.35
C GLY A 29 24.32 10.38 2.77
N ALA A 30 23.70 11.08 3.72
CA ALA A 30 22.29 10.92 4.03
C ALA A 30 21.38 11.63 3.01
N SER A 31 20.22 11.05 2.73
CA SER A 31 19.15 11.69 1.97
C SER A 31 17.77 11.21 2.41
N THR A 32 16.77 12.05 2.23
CA THR A 32 15.35 11.69 2.42
C THR A 32 14.57 11.97 1.14
N GLY A 33 13.45 11.29 0.94
CA GLY A 33 12.55 11.52 -0.17
C GLY A 33 11.10 11.31 0.22
N PHE A 34 10.20 11.91 -0.54
CA PHE A 34 8.76 11.72 -0.39
C PHE A 34 8.04 11.95 -1.72
N GLY A 35 6.89 11.33 -1.89
CA GLY A 35 6.10 11.47 -3.10
C GLY A 35 4.95 10.48 -3.18
N VAL A 36 4.67 10.02 -4.39
CA VAL A 36 3.63 9.04 -4.70
C VAL A 36 4.24 7.78 -5.32
N SER A 37 3.62 6.64 -5.07
CA SER A 37 3.94 5.34 -5.63
C SER A 37 2.69 4.61 -6.10
N SER A 38 2.84 3.42 -6.70
CA SER A 38 1.72 2.52 -7.01
C SER A 38 0.94 2.07 -5.77
N PHE A 39 1.50 2.25 -4.57
CA PHE A 39 0.84 1.97 -3.29
C PHE A 39 0.26 3.22 -2.61
N GLY A 40 0.35 4.40 -3.19
CA GLY A 40 -0.15 5.64 -2.58
C GLY A 40 0.96 6.63 -2.26
N LEU A 41 1.00 7.17 -1.04
CA LEU A 41 2.08 8.06 -0.62
C LEU A 41 3.31 7.24 -0.23
N TYR A 42 4.51 7.80 -0.41
CA TYR A 42 5.71 7.21 0.15
C TYR A 42 6.62 8.24 0.80
N GLY A 43 7.41 7.76 1.77
CA GLY A 43 8.55 8.44 2.35
C GLY A 43 9.77 7.52 2.33
N SER A 44 10.97 8.09 2.20
CA SER A 44 12.20 7.32 2.20
C SER A 44 13.32 8.02 2.97
N ALA A 45 14.23 7.19 3.49
CA ALA A 45 15.48 7.61 4.07
C ALA A 45 16.59 6.71 3.53
N ALA A 46 17.69 7.31 3.09
CA ALA A 46 18.81 6.59 2.53
C ALA A 46 20.14 7.10 3.07
N TYR A 47 21.13 6.23 3.08
CA TYR A 47 22.49 6.52 3.53
C TYR A 47 23.52 5.88 2.60
N GLU A 48 24.52 6.64 2.20
CA GLU A 48 25.64 6.17 1.38
C GLU A 48 26.66 5.41 2.24
N VAL A 49 26.74 4.10 2.04
CA VAL A 49 27.61 3.21 2.84
C VAL A 49 28.94 2.99 2.13
N MET A 50 28.95 3.00 0.80
CA MET A 50 30.14 2.88 -0.03
C MET A 50 30.01 3.81 -1.24
N PRO A 51 31.13 4.14 -1.92
CA PRO A 51 31.05 4.84 -3.19
C PRO A 51 30.12 4.08 -4.15
N LYS A 52 29.09 4.76 -4.65
CA LYS A 52 28.05 4.23 -5.54
C LYS A 52 27.04 3.26 -4.89
N LEU A 53 27.09 3.00 -3.60
CA LEU A 53 26.14 2.12 -2.91
C LEU A 53 25.45 2.83 -1.75
N ARG A 54 24.12 2.89 -1.81
CA ARG A 54 23.30 3.44 -0.73
C ARG A 54 22.36 2.37 -0.19
N LEU A 55 22.11 2.40 1.11
CA LEU A 55 21.01 1.66 1.72
C LEU A 55 19.83 2.60 1.89
N ARG A 56 18.62 2.15 1.54
CA ARG A 56 17.41 2.95 1.56
C ARG A 56 16.27 2.17 2.22
N GLY A 57 15.63 2.80 3.20
CA GLY A 57 14.33 2.41 3.71
C GLY A 57 13.24 3.20 3.02
N VAL A 58 12.17 2.54 2.63
CA VAL A 58 10.97 3.17 2.05
C VAL A 58 9.76 2.75 2.90
N LEU A 59 8.93 3.71 3.28
CA LEU A 59 7.59 3.46 3.79
C LEU A 59 6.61 3.91 2.71
N THR A 60 5.67 3.06 2.33
CA THR A 60 4.72 3.35 1.27
C THR A 60 3.33 2.85 1.64
N GLY A 61 2.31 3.57 1.22
CA GLY A 61 0.94 3.13 1.42
C GLY A 61 -0.06 4.28 1.32
N LEU A 62 -1.32 3.93 1.42
CA LEU A 62 -2.38 4.90 1.66
C LEU A 62 -2.57 5.05 3.18
N PRO A 63 -2.81 6.28 3.68
CA PRO A 63 -3.35 6.42 5.03
C PRO A 63 -4.69 5.69 5.13
N ASP A 64 -5.01 5.18 6.32
CA ASP A 64 -6.24 4.43 6.60
C ASP A 64 -7.44 5.13 5.94
N PHE A 65 -8.11 4.41 5.04
CA PHE A 65 -9.31 4.89 4.36
C PHE A 65 -10.49 4.07 4.85
N GLU A 66 -11.54 4.76 5.29
CA GLU A 66 -12.84 4.17 5.56
C GLU A 66 -13.76 4.62 4.42
N PHE A 67 -14.14 3.72 3.53
CA PHE A 67 -15.20 3.99 2.55
C PHE A 67 -16.52 3.41 3.06
N GLU A 68 -17.37 4.28 3.60
CA GLU A 68 -18.81 4.03 3.70
C GLU A 68 -19.45 4.43 2.36
N GLY A 69 -19.78 3.44 1.52
CA GLY A 69 -20.58 3.69 0.33
C GLY A 69 -22.03 3.97 0.71
N ASP A 70 -22.54 5.18 0.45
CA ASP A 70 -23.99 5.40 0.40
C ASP A 70 -24.58 4.54 -0.73
N LYS A 71 -25.60 3.73 -0.39
CA LYS A 71 -26.37 2.82 -1.27
C LYS A 71 -26.18 3.06 -2.77
N ASP A 72 -25.55 2.11 -3.46
CA ASP A 72 -25.71 1.97 -4.90
C ASP A 72 -27.19 1.64 -5.23
N ASP A 73 -27.59 1.85 -6.49
CA ASP A 73 -28.97 1.68 -7.04
C ASP A 73 -29.61 0.28 -6.75
N PHE A 74 -28.85 -0.66 -6.17
CA PHE A 74 -29.25 -2.02 -5.79
C PHE A 74 -29.40 -2.26 -4.27
N GLY A 75 -29.10 -1.29 -3.40
CA GLY A 75 -29.42 -1.36 -1.97
C GLY A 75 -28.41 -2.04 -1.04
N THR A 76 -27.20 -2.35 -1.53
CA THR A 76 -26.14 -3.01 -0.75
C THR A 76 -25.30 -1.99 0.04
N GLU A 77 -25.19 -2.17 1.35
CA GLU A 77 -24.20 -1.48 2.21
C GLU A 77 -22.88 -2.23 2.08
N ILE A 78 -21.90 -1.63 1.39
CA ILE A 78 -20.54 -2.17 1.29
C ILE A 78 -19.66 -1.33 2.20
N THR A 79 -19.05 -1.99 3.19
CA THR A 79 -17.98 -1.41 4.01
C THR A 79 -16.68 -2.03 3.55
N ALA A 80 -15.73 -1.19 3.15
CA ALA A 80 -14.37 -1.59 2.82
C ALA A 80 -13.39 -0.82 3.71
N ASP A 81 -12.58 -1.56 4.45
CA ASP A 81 -11.52 -1.06 5.31
C ASP A 81 -10.27 -1.89 5.08
N GLY A 82 -9.11 -1.27 5.16
CA GLY A 82 -7.87 -1.98 4.86
C GLY A 82 -6.68 -1.06 4.78
N SER A 83 -5.51 -1.69 4.93
CA SER A 83 -4.23 -1.01 4.75
C SER A 83 -3.61 -1.52 3.45
N PHE A 84 -3.21 -0.61 2.57
CA PHE A 84 -2.53 -0.98 1.34
C PHE A 84 -1.15 -0.33 1.32
N GLY A 85 -0.09 -1.13 1.44
CA GLY A 85 1.25 -0.59 1.61
C GLY A 85 2.27 -1.57 2.20
N GLY A 86 3.35 -0.99 2.70
CA GLY A 86 4.43 -1.74 3.32
C GLY A 86 5.71 -0.94 3.51
N ILE A 87 6.77 -1.66 3.85
CA ILE A 87 8.11 -1.13 4.05
C ILE A 87 9.07 -1.83 3.09
N ALA A 88 9.97 -1.09 2.43
CA ALA A 88 11.04 -1.67 1.63
C ALA A 88 12.40 -1.40 2.25
N ALA A 89 13.28 -2.40 2.21
CA ALA A 89 14.69 -2.27 2.49
C ALA A 89 15.49 -2.53 1.20
N LEU A 90 16.13 -1.50 0.66
CA LEU A 90 16.75 -1.49 -0.66
C LEU A 90 18.24 -1.16 -0.59
N ALA A 91 19.01 -1.78 -1.48
CA ALA A 91 20.36 -1.38 -1.83
C ALA A 91 20.36 -0.71 -3.21
N ASP A 92 20.72 0.56 -3.27
CA ASP A 92 20.76 1.36 -4.48
C ASP A 92 22.20 1.44 -5.01
N TYR A 93 22.45 0.75 -6.10
CA TYR A 93 23.72 0.81 -6.83
C TYR A 93 23.68 1.89 -7.92
N HIS A 94 24.70 2.75 -7.99
CA HIS A 94 24.82 3.86 -8.93
C HIS A 94 26.00 3.64 -9.89
N PRO A 95 25.86 2.84 -10.96
CA PRO A 95 26.98 2.40 -11.80
C PRO A 95 27.88 3.53 -12.31
N TYR A 96 27.25 4.65 -12.70
CA TYR A 96 27.89 5.80 -13.33
C TYR A 96 28.18 6.95 -12.36
N GLY A 97 27.88 6.80 -11.06
CA GLY A 97 28.04 7.87 -10.07
C GLY A 97 27.15 9.11 -10.27
N GLY A 98 26.18 9.02 -11.20
CA GLY A 98 25.18 10.06 -11.44
C GLY A 98 23.83 9.71 -10.83
N GLY A 99 22.76 10.26 -11.40
CA GLY A 99 21.39 10.07 -10.91
C GLY A 99 20.79 8.68 -11.14
N PHE A 100 21.30 7.93 -12.11
CA PHE A 100 20.79 6.60 -12.43
C PHE A 100 21.17 5.60 -11.33
N ARG A 101 20.17 4.84 -10.85
CA ARG A 101 20.33 3.79 -9.85
C ARG A 101 19.64 2.49 -10.26
N VAL A 102 20.25 1.37 -9.87
CA VAL A 102 19.65 0.04 -9.87
C VAL A 102 19.46 -0.35 -8.41
N SER A 103 18.22 -0.63 -8.04
CA SER A 103 17.82 -0.90 -6.67
C SER A 103 17.37 -2.35 -6.55
N GLY A 104 17.81 -3.02 -5.49
CA GLY A 104 17.36 -4.38 -5.19
C GLY A 104 17.26 -4.59 -3.69
N GLY A 105 16.29 -5.39 -3.26
CA GLY A 105 16.09 -5.66 -1.85
C GLY A 105 14.82 -6.43 -1.56
N LEU A 106 14.22 -6.15 -0.41
CA LEU A 106 13.02 -6.82 0.09
C LEU A 106 11.93 -5.80 0.36
N PHE A 107 10.71 -6.18 0.02
CA PHE A 107 9.47 -5.49 0.35
C PHE A 107 8.73 -6.30 1.41
N PHE A 108 8.39 -5.66 2.52
CA PHE A 108 7.59 -6.21 3.60
C PHE A 108 6.19 -5.63 3.42
N SER A 109 5.30 -6.44 2.85
CA SER A 109 3.91 -6.05 2.64
C SER A 109 3.18 -6.00 3.97
N SER A 110 2.37 -4.97 4.13
CA SER A 110 1.32 -4.88 5.14
C SER A 110 -0.01 -4.65 4.43
N SER A 111 -0.17 -5.20 3.22
CA SER A 111 -1.38 -5.02 2.44
C SER A 111 -2.42 -6.05 2.86
N ASP A 112 -3.51 -5.57 3.43
CA ASP A 112 -4.67 -6.34 3.89
C ASP A 112 -5.89 -5.50 3.54
N LEU A 113 -6.72 -6.00 2.64
CA LEU A 113 -7.93 -5.33 2.17
C LEU A 113 -9.14 -6.18 2.55
N ASP A 114 -9.93 -5.67 3.48
CA ASP A 114 -11.14 -6.33 3.94
C ASP A 114 -12.37 -5.63 3.36
N GLY A 115 -13.35 -6.42 2.97
CA GLY A 115 -14.63 -5.95 2.45
C GLY A 115 -15.76 -6.80 2.99
N SER A 116 -16.88 -6.17 3.34
CA SER A 116 -18.08 -6.91 3.71
C SER A 116 -19.29 -6.49 2.89
N GLY A 117 -20.12 -7.46 2.53
CA GLY A 117 -21.30 -7.29 1.70
C GLY A 117 -22.49 -8.09 2.19
N ARG A 118 -23.67 -7.72 1.68
CA ARG A 118 -24.92 -8.49 1.83
C ARG A 118 -25.41 -8.93 0.46
N GLY A 119 -25.96 -10.13 0.40
CA GLY A 119 -26.30 -10.80 -0.85
C GLY A 119 -25.09 -11.52 -1.43
N PHE A 120 -25.30 -12.73 -1.93
CA PHE A 120 -24.30 -13.51 -2.64
C PHE A 120 -24.95 -14.19 -3.86
N GLU A 121 -24.30 -14.12 -5.01
CA GLU A 121 -24.72 -14.84 -6.21
C GLU A 121 -23.59 -15.79 -6.59
N ALA A 122 -23.88 -17.08 -6.59
CA ALA A 122 -22.93 -18.12 -6.98
C ALA A 122 -22.79 -18.20 -8.50
N ASP A 123 -21.68 -18.76 -8.97
CA ASP A 123 -21.40 -18.89 -10.41
C ASP A 123 -22.41 -19.79 -11.17
N ASP A 124 -23.11 -20.66 -10.46
CA ASP A 124 -24.17 -21.50 -11.00
C ASP A 124 -25.53 -20.78 -11.15
N GLY A 125 -25.60 -19.52 -10.70
CA GLY A 125 -26.79 -18.66 -10.74
C GLY A 125 -27.69 -18.77 -9.51
N MET A 126 -27.28 -19.46 -8.45
CA MET A 126 -27.99 -19.45 -7.17
C MET A 126 -27.80 -18.11 -6.45
N THR A 127 -28.89 -17.53 -5.95
CA THR A 127 -28.89 -16.25 -5.24
C THR A 127 -29.25 -16.45 -3.78
N TYR A 128 -28.43 -15.87 -2.90
CA TYR A 128 -28.60 -15.86 -1.46
C TYR A 128 -28.80 -14.41 -0.99
N ASP A 129 -30.05 -13.94 -1.01
CA ASP A 129 -30.40 -12.54 -0.71
C ASP A 129 -30.06 -12.13 0.74
N ASP A 130 -30.19 -13.07 1.69
CA ASP A 130 -29.94 -12.83 3.12
C ASP A 130 -28.50 -13.13 3.55
N ALA A 131 -27.62 -13.53 2.61
CA ALA A 131 -26.24 -13.86 2.91
C ALA A 131 -25.44 -12.65 3.34
N ARG A 132 -24.51 -12.86 4.27
CA ARG A 132 -23.44 -11.93 4.59
C ARG A 132 -22.12 -12.59 4.20
N VAL A 133 -21.31 -11.87 3.42
CA VAL A 133 -19.99 -12.32 2.99
C VAL A 133 -18.97 -11.27 3.42
N ASP A 134 -17.91 -11.73 4.06
CA ASP A 134 -16.72 -10.97 4.40
C ASP A 134 -15.57 -11.52 3.53
N ALA A 135 -14.85 -10.65 2.84
CA ALA A 135 -13.79 -10.97 1.90
C ALA A 135 -12.50 -10.29 2.34
N SER A 136 -11.39 -11.01 2.32
CA SER A 136 -10.06 -10.49 2.65
C SER A 136 -9.09 -10.77 1.51
N VAL A 137 -8.32 -9.75 1.11
CA VAL A 137 -7.37 -9.85 0.00
C VAL A 137 -5.99 -9.40 0.45
N ARG A 138 -4.99 -10.27 0.25
CA ARG A 138 -3.60 -10.03 0.63
C ARG A 138 -2.61 -10.52 -0.42
N PHE A 139 -1.36 -10.11 -0.32
CA PHE A 139 -0.29 -10.71 -1.11
C PHE A 139 0.16 -12.03 -0.49
N GLU A 140 0.39 -13.05 -1.31
CA GLU A 140 0.85 -14.38 -0.85
C GLU A 140 2.19 -14.26 -0.08
N ASN A 141 3.13 -13.47 -0.61
CA ASN A 141 4.40 -13.21 0.06
C ASN A 141 4.37 -11.91 0.85
N GLU A 142 4.29 -12.02 2.18
CA GLU A 142 4.52 -10.89 3.10
C GLU A 142 5.94 -10.31 2.94
N VAL A 143 6.93 -11.14 2.62
CA VAL A 143 8.31 -10.71 2.35
C VAL A 143 8.67 -11.06 0.91
N ALA A 144 8.59 -10.06 0.05
CA ALA A 144 8.76 -10.21 -1.39
C ALA A 144 10.10 -9.62 -1.88
N PRO A 145 10.82 -10.28 -2.80
CA PRO A 145 11.97 -9.66 -3.45
C PRO A 145 11.52 -8.49 -4.35
N MET A 146 12.29 -7.41 -4.33
CA MET A 146 12.01 -6.20 -5.10
C MET A 146 13.21 -5.81 -5.95
N LEU A 147 12.96 -5.43 -7.21
CA LEU A 147 13.95 -4.90 -8.13
C LEU A 147 13.41 -3.65 -8.83
N ALA A 148 14.22 -2.60 -8.90
CA ALA A 148 13.81 -1.36 -9.52
C ALA A 148 14.95 -0.61 -10.22
N LEU A 149 14.58 0.21 -11.18
CA LEU A 149 15.44 1.17 -11.87
C LEU A 149 14.95 2.57 -11.53
N GLY A 150 15.86 3.41 -11.07
CA GLY A 150 15.54 4.75 -10.64
C GLY A 150 16.43 5.81 -11.26
N TYR A 151 15.93 7.04 -11.21
CA TYR A 151 16.70 8.23 -11.51
C TYR A 151 16.46 9.27 -10.43
N THR A 152 17.53 9.78 -9.84
CA THR A 152 17.53 10.93 -8.94
C THR A 152 18.26 12.11 -9.58
N SER A 153 17.57 13.23 -9.75
CA SER A 153 18.22 14.49 -10.10
C SER A 153 18.68 15.20 -8.83
N GLY A 154 19.64 16.11 -8.96
CA GLY A 154 20.16 16.89 -7.83
C GLY A 154 21.68 16.91 -7.79
N GLY A 155 22.22 17.90 -7.08
CA GLY A 155 23.66 18.02 -6.85
C GLY A 155 24.16 17.10 -5.74
N ALA A 156 25.37 17.39 -5.27
CA ALA A 156 25.92 16.72 -4.08
C ALA A 156 25.10 17.01 -2.81
N HIS A 157 24.38 18.13 -2.77
CA HIS A 157 23.57 18.58 -1.64
C HIS A 157 22.33 19.33 -2.16
N GLY A 158 21.24 19.29 -1.40
CA GLY A 158 20.01 20.03 -1.67
C GLY A 158 18.88 19.19 -2.29
N TRP A 159 17.90 19.89 -2.85
CA TRP A 159 16.69 19.31 -3.43
C TRP A 159 16.95 18.65 -4.79
N GLY A 160 16.21 17.58 -5.03
CA GLY A 160 16.27 16.75 -6.22
C GLY A 160 14.90 16.15 -6.55
N PHE A 161 14.73 15.66 -7.77
CA PHE A 161 13.58 14.86 -8.16
C PHE A 161 13.97 13.39 -8.15
N GLU A 162 13.05 12.49 -7.79
CA GLU A 162 13.28 11.07 -7.95
C GLU A 162 12.11 10.37 -8.66
N SER A 163 12.46 9.40 -9.48
CA SER A 163 11.51 8.54 -10.18
C SER A 163 12.02 7.12 -10.21
N GLU A 164 11.12 6.15 -10.10
CA GLU A 164 11.47 4.74 -10.05
C GLU A 164 10.43 3.87 -10.76
N ILE A 165 10.90 2.82 -11.44
CA ILE A 165 10.08 1.76 -12.02
C ILE A 165 10.68 0.41 -11.65
N GLY A 166 9.85 -0.53 -11.21
CA GLY A 166 10.31 -1.82 -10.71
C GLY A 166 9.21 -2.86 -10.63
N LEU A 167 9.57 -3.99 -10.04
CA LEU A 167 8.72 -5.14 -9.83
C LEU A 167 8.95 -5.69 -8.43
N ILE A 168 7.88 -6.18 -7.82
CA ILE A 168 7.88 -6.86 -6.52
C ILE A 168 7.35 -8.27 -6.77
N GLY A 169 8.09 -9.30 -6.35
CA GLY A 169 7.68 -10.70 -6.49
C GLY A 169 6.71 -11.11 -5.39
N ILE A 170 5.44 -10.76 -5.54
CA ILE A 170 4.39 -10.98 -4.53
C ILE A 170 3.96 -12.45 -4.39
N GLY A 171 4.39 -13.34 -5.30
CA GLY A 171 4.04 -14.78 -5.26
C GLY A 171 2.69 -15.09 -5.84
N GLY A 172 1.70 -14.28 -5.45
CA GLY A 172 0.32 -14.31 -5.92
C GLY A 172 -0.49 -13.32 -5.11
N VAL A 173 -1.79 -13.28 -5.40
CA VAL A 173 -2.80 -12.64 -4.56
C VAL A 173 -3.64 -13.74 -3.95
N GLU A 174 -3.77 -13.72 -2.63
CA GLU A 174 -4.63 -14.63 -1.89
C GLU A 174 -5.93 -13.91 -1.55
N VAL A 175 -7.05 -14.59 -1.80
CA VAL A 175 -8.40 -14.15 -1.47
C VAL A 175 -8.97 -15.15 -0.48
N ALA A 176 -9.49 -14.67 0.64
CA ALA A 176 -10.20 -15.48 1.62
C ALA A 176 -11.64 -14.98 1.71
N LEU A 177 -12.61 -15.89 1.66
CA LEU A 177 -14.03 -15.57 1.76
C LEU A 177 -14.62 -16.29 2.97
N ASP A 178 -15.32 -15.56 3.82
CA ASP A 178 -16.07 -16.10 4.95
C ASP A 178 -17.49 -15.53 4.92
N GLY A 179 -18.45 -16.23 5.52
CA GLY A 179 -19.81 -15.72 5.50
C GLY A 179 -20.85 -16.63 6.13
N THR A 180 -22.08 -16.12 6.13
CA THR A 180 -23.26 -16.86 6.60
C THR A 180 -24.40 -16.66 5.60
N SER A 181 -25.10 -17.73 5.25
CA SER A 181 -26.20 -17.69 4.27
C SER A 181 -27.43 -16.89 4.74
N GLY A 182 -27.63 -16.78 6.05
CA GLY A 182 -28.85 -16.23 6.65
C GLY A 182 -30.03 -17.20 6.71
N ASP A 183 -29.95 -18.36 6.04
CA ASP A 183 -30.96 -19.42 6.01
C ASP A 183 -30.32 -20.82 6.22
N PRO A 184 -30.54 -21.45 7.40
CA PRO A 184 -29.96 -22.76 7.71
C PRO A 184 -30.34 -23.89 6.75
N SER A 185 -31.36 -23.71 5.91
CA SER A 185 -31.76 -24.71 4.92
C SER A 185 -30.83 -24.80 3.72
N VAL A 186 -30.02 -23.76 3.47
CA VAL A 186 -29.09 -23.67 2.33
C VAL A 186 -27.62 -23.47 2.76
N ASP A 187 -27.31 -23.52 4.06
CA ASP A 187 -25.95 -23.31 4.59
C ASP A 187 -24.89 -24.18 3.91
N ALA A 188 -25.20 -25.45 3.67
CA ALA A 188 -24.25 -26.40 3.06
C ALA A 188 -24.01 -26.13 1.57
N GLU A 189 -24.99 -25.57 0.88
CA GLU A 189 -24.87 -25.17 -0.54
C GLU A 189 -24.10 -23.84 -0.61
N PHE A 190 -24.46 -22.87 0.24
CA PHE A 190 -23.75 -21.61 0.37
C PHE A 190 -22.26 -21.77 0.70
N GLU A 191 -21.89 -22.64 1.65
CA GLU A 191 -20.49 -22.87 2.02
C GLU A 191 -19.70 -23.49 0.84
N ALA A 192 -20.33 -24.39 0.08
CA ALA A 192 -19.71 -24.98 -1.11
C ALA A 192 -19.51 -23.95 -2.23
N ASP A 193 -20.52 -23.12 -2.50
CA ASP A 193 -20.46 -22.08 -3.52
C ASP A 193 -19.43 -20.99 -3.15
N LEU A 194 -19.37 -20.62 -1.86
CA LEU A 194 -18.39 -19.65 -1.36
C LEU A 194 -16.96 -20.19 -1.49
N GLN A 195 -16.75 -21.47 -1.19
CA GLN A 195 -15.46 -22.13 -1.35
C GLN A 195 -15.06 -22.25 -2.83
N GLU A 196 -15.98 -22.59 -3.73
CA GLU A 196 -15.70 -22.64 -5.16
C GLU A 196 -15.27 -21.28 -5.70
N MET A 197 -15.95 -20.21 -5.28
CA MET A 197 -15.59 -18.84 -5.66
C MET A 197 -14.24 -18.40 -5.07
N GLU A 198 -13.93 -18.81 -3.83
CA GLU A 198 -12.62 -18.57 -3.22
C GLU A 198 -11.51 -19.30 -3.99
N ASP A 199 -11.72 -20.55 -4.38
CA ASP A 199 -10.76 -21.35 -5.12
C ASP A 199 -10.49 -20.76 -6.52
N ASP A 200 -11.52 -20.32 -7.25
CA ASP A 200 -11.36 -19.66 -8.57
C ASP A 200 -10.63 -18.32 -8.45
N ALA A 201 -10.97 -17.52 -7.42
CA ALA A 201 -10.30 -16.25 -7.15
C ALA A 201 -8.82 -16.46 -6.82
N ASN A 202 -8.48 -17.49 -6.03
CA ASN A 202 -7.10 -17.85 -5.70
C ASN A 202 -6.34 -18.42 -6.89
N GLU A 203 -6.99 -19.23 -7.74
CA GLU A 203 -6.37 -19.73 -8.98
C GLU A 203 -5.99 -18.56 -9.88
N THR A 204 -6.90 -17.60 -10.07
CA THR A 204 -6.63 -16.38 -10.83
C THR A 204 -5.56 -15.50 -10.17
N GLY A 205 -5.61 -15.36 -8.84
CA GLY A 205 -4.65 -14.58 -8.06
C GLY A 205 -3.23 -15.15 -8.11
N SER A 206 -3.09 -16.47 -8.19
CA SER A 206 -1.80 -17.17 -8.25
C SER A 206 -1.01 -16.89 -9.53
N ASP A 207 -1.68 -16.51 -10.62
CA ASP A 207 -1.02 -16.08 -11.87
C ASP A 207 -0.33 -14.71 -11.72
N LEU A 208 -0.78 -13.87 -10.77
CA LEU A 208 -0.21 -12.55 -10.52
C LEU A 208 1.01 -12.64 -9.59
N VAL A 209 2.08 -13.26 -10.08
CA VAL A 209 3.31 -13.47 -9.31
C VAL A 209 4.08 -12.16 -9.04
N VAL A 210 3.85 -11.11 -9.84
CA VAL A 210 4.56 -9.84 -9.77
C VAL A 210 3.64 -8.62 -9.71
N TYR A 211 3.99 -7.67 -8.85
CA TYR A 211 3.34 -6.37 -8.75
C TYR A 211 4.23 -5.23 -9.27
N PRO A 212 3.74 -4.35 -10.14
CA PRO A 212 4.51 -3.23 -10.66
C PRO A 212 4.74 -2.15 -9.60
N TRP A 213 6.01 -1.80 -9.38
CA TRP A 213 6.40 -0.64 -8.58
C TRP A 213 6.62 0.56 -9.47
N LEU A 214 5.92 1.65 -9.20
CA LEU A 214 6.13 2.94 -9.85
C LEU A 214 6.22 3.99 -8.77
N SER A 215 7.17 4.92 -8.84
CA SER A 215 7.19 6.06 -7.92
C SER A 215 7.72 7.34 -8.54
N LEU A 216 7.21 8.47 -8.06
CA LEU A 216 7.61 9.82 -8.44
C LEU A 216 7.61 10.70 -7.19
N GLY A 217 8.67 11.48 -6.98
CA GLY A 217 8.77 12.30 -5.79
C GLY A 217 9.92 13.29 -5.81
N VAL A 218 10.14 13.88 -4.65
CA VAL A 218 11.18 14.87 -4.39
C VAL A 218 12.07 14.34 -3.29
N SER A 219 13.37 14.55 -3.44
CA SER A 219 14.39 14.14 -2.47
C SER A 219 15.21 15.33 -2.00
N TYR A 220 15.78 15.21 -0.81
CA TYR A 220 16.74 16.16 -0.24
C TYR A 220 17.98 15.40 0.21
N ARG A 221 19.15 15.80 -0.29
CA ARG A 221 20.46 15.29 0.15
C ARG A 221 21.12 16.30 1.09
N PHE A 222 21.54 15.82 2.25
CA PHE A 222 22.15 16.63 3.31
C PHE A 222 23.62 16.89 3.09
#